data_AF-A0AA86P4I2-F1
#
_entry.id   AF-A0AA86P4I2-F1
#
_cell.length_a   1.000
_cell.length_b   1.000
_cell.length_c   1.000
_cell.angle_alpha   90.00
_cell.angle_beta   90.00
_cell.angle_gamma   90.00
#
_symmetry.space_group_name_H-M   'P 1'
#
loop_
_entity.id
_entity.type
_entity.pdbx_description
1 polymer ?
#
loop_
_entity_poly.entity_id
_entity_poly.type
_entity_poly.pdbx_seq_one_letter_code
_entity_poly.pdbx_strand_id
1 'polypeptide(L)'
;MLACSKLWKECDFVSGQPHIQIKLSGSDLSLINRVYPATEPDFVYCLKSNEDTIVAVLYKTDAIKLIFTCGSNFQTRVIPTSALLTGAQSFFGQKPKPVKVKQFIPIETSSCEIVKNKKSFLELLKTLEVTRKENAFTHKIGVINQLKDQKTEEEIFDNQVVSPQFKEFLECLGEEIQLEQFKGYLGGLDQKGRESKTSYYKQSGEHRTMYHVSPLMRYTKDDPQQVLRKRHIGNDNVVIIFQEDPECVFKTDTIKSNMIYIYIVVQKLPCETEGVIKHKINIASKSFVALEQLTLDSEWQQGKEMGHQEFKDFLFRLTVKCCEICWTSGDLKYKLEKLNQTRVTDWLK
;
A
#
# COMPACT_ATOMS: atom_id res chain seq x y z
N MET A 1 15.81 -18.30 -27.22
CA MET A 1 16.01 -16.88 -26.88
C MET A 1 14.93 -16.06 -27.58
N LEU A 2 13.79 -15.85 -26.92
CA LEU A 2 12.73 -14.95 -27.40
C LEU A 2 12.76 -13.71 -26.50
N ALA A 3 12.96 -12.57 -27.14
CA ALA A 3 13.08 -11.26 -26.53
C ALA A 3 11.82 -10.91 -25.70
N CYS A 4 12.00 -10.79 -24.39
CA CYS A 4 10.98 -10.28 -23.46
C CYS A 4 10.99 -8.74 -23.44
N SER A 5 10.96 -8.10 -24.62
CA SER A 5 11.07 -6.63 -24.78
C SER A 5 9.76 -5.96 -25.20
N LYS A 6 8.60 -6.51 -24.80
CA LYS A 6 7.29 -5.92 -25.08
C LYS A 6 6.39 -6.02 -23.86
N LEU A 7 6.49 -5.02 -22.97
CA LEU A 7 5.44 -4.43 -22.12
C LEU A 7 6.04 -3.62 -20.94
N TRP A 8 6.96 -2.70 -21.21
CA TRP A 8 7.40 -1.72 -20.19
C TRP A 8 7.65 -0.39 -20.89
N LYS A 9 6.72 0.56 -20.76
CA LYS A 9 7.07 1.97 -20.99
C LYS A 9 7.95 2.37 -19.80
N GLU A 10 9.12 2.94 -20.08
CA GLU A 10 9.83 3.74 -19.09
C GLU A 10 8.83 4.77 -18.53
N CYS A 11 8.58 4.68 -17.24
CA CYS A 11 7.61 5.55 -16.58
C CYS A 11 8.38 6.74 -16.03
N ASP A 12 8.23 7.88 -16.69
CA ASP A 12 8.82 9.12 -16.23
C ASP A 12 8.21 9.50 -14.87
N PHE A 13 9.07 9.88 -13.94
CA PHE A 13 8.65 10.71 -12.82
C PHE A 13 8.22 12.06 -13.40
N VAL A 14 7.18 12.68 -12.83
CA VAL A 14 6.83 14.06 -13.20
C VAL A 14 8.03 14.94 -12.87
N SER A 15 8.74 15.41 -13.89
CA SER A 15 9.96 16.19 -13.75
C SER A 15 9.61 17.61 -13.29
N GLY A 16 9.98 17.97 -12.06
CA GLY A 16 9.74 19.29 -11.48
C GLY A 16 9.87 19.27 -9.96
N GLN A 17 9.99 20.44 -9.32
CA GLN A 17 9.84 20.51 -7.87
C GLN A 17 8.43 20.00 -7.51
N PRO A 18 8.30 19.07 -6.57
CA PRO A 18 7.02 18.44 -6.31
C PRO A 18 6.06 19.40 -5.61
N HIS A 19 4.97 19.75 -6.30
CA HIS A 19 3.97 20.70 -5.85
C HIS A 19 2.57 20.06 -5.85
N ILE A 20 2.05 19.64 -4.69
CA ILE A 20 0.65 19.18 -4.49
C ILE A 20 0.21 19.56 -3.05
N GLN A 21 -1.04 19.94 -2.69
CA GLN A 21 -1.39 20.64 -1.40
C GLN A 21 -2.47 20.01 -0.47
N ILE A 22 -2.43 20.30 0.84
CA ILE A 22 -3.14 19.81 2.07
C ILE A 22 -4.58 19.27 2.08
N LYS A 23 -4.81 18.00 2.47
CA LYS A 23 -5.65 17.64 3.64
C LYS A 23 -5.51 16.18 4.08
N LEU A 24 -5.12 16.01 5.35
CA LEU A 24 -5.29 14.78 6.13
C LEU A 24 -6.27 15.11 7.26
N SER A 25 -7.50 14.59 7.21
CA SER A 25 -8.40 14.73 8.36
C SER A 25 -8.03 13.67 9.42
N GLY A 26 -8.16 14.02 10.69
CA GLY A 26 -7.79 13.13 11.81
C GLY A 26 -8.58 11.81 11.87
N SER A 27 -9.63 11.66 11.07
CA SER A 27 -10.56 10.52 11.02
C SER A 27 -10.29 9.49 9.92
N ASP A 28 -9.38 9.76 8.96
CA ASP A 28 -9.33 9.01 7.69
C ASP A 28 -8.77 7.58 7.79
N LEU A 29 -8.13 7.20 8.90
CA LEU A 29 -7.67 5.82 9.13
C LEU A 29 -8.84 4.86 9.48
N SER A 30 -9.98 5.38 9.94
CA SER A 30 -11.14 4.57 10.34
C SER A 30 -12.05 4.12 9.18
N LEU A 31 -11.95 4.78 8.02
CA LEU A 31 -12.86 4.60 6.88
C LEU A 31 -12.46 3.47 5.90
N ILE A 32 -11.28 2.85 6.09
CA ILE A 32 -10.74 1.82 5.16
C ILE A 32 -11.33 0.41 5.43
N ASN A 33 -12.19 0.29 6.43
CA ASN A 33 -12.71 -0.98 6.92
C ASN A 33 -14.09 -1.33 6.35
N ARG A 34 -14.16 -2.54 5.75
CA ARG A 34 -15.34 -3.38 5.42
C ARG A 34 -15.79 -3.41 3.95
N VAL A 35 -15.01 -4.12 3.14
CA VAL A 35 -15.49 -4.69 1.87
C VAL A 35 -16.05 -6.11 2.07
N TYR A 36 -15.42 -6.95 2.90
CA TYR A 36 -15.82 -8.33 3.15
C TYR A 36 -16.42 -8.51 4.56
N PRO A 37 -17.61 -9.10 4.72
CA PRO A 37 -18.18 -9.39 6.04
C PRO A 37 -17.47 -10.55 6.74
N ALA A 38 -17.39 -10.50 8.08
CA ALA A 38 -16.77 -11.53 8.91
C ALA A 38 -17.62 -12.81 9.12
N THR A 39 -18.81 -12.87 8.51
CA THR A 39 -19.78 -13.97 8.69
C THR A 39 -19.98 -14.77 7.41
N GLU A 40 -20.50 -16.00 7.53
CA GLU A 40 -20.94 -16.76 6.36
C GLU A 40 -22.02 -16.00 5.58
N PRO A 41 -21.97 -16.00 4.24
CA PRO A 41 -23.06 -15.46 3.45
C PRO A 41 -24.31 -16.33 3.51
N ASP A 42 -25.45 -15.67 3.58
CA ASP A 42 -26.76 -16.33 3.52
C ASP A 42 -26.97 -17.00 2.16
N PHE A 43 -26.55 -16.35 1.07
CA PHE A 43 -26.63 -16.91 -0.29
C PHE A 43 -25.40 -16.55 -1.12
N VAL A 44 -24.96 -17.51 -1.94
CA VAL A 44 -23.91 -17.34 -2.94
C VAL A 44 -24.46 -17.88 -4.26
N TYR A 45 -24.48 -17.03 -5.28
CA TYR A 45 -24.92 -17.37 -6.63
C TYR A 45 -23.72 -17.33 -7.57
N CYS A 46 -23.56 -18.39 -8.36
CA CYS A 46 -22.65 -18.43 -9.49
C CYS A 46 -23.48 -18.27 -10.78
N LEU A 47 -23.20 -17.24 -11.57
CA LEU A 47 -23.85 -16.99 -12.85
C LEU A 47 -22.84 -17.14 -13.97
N LYS A 48 -23.15 -17.95 -14.98
CA LYS A 48 -22.32 -18.04 -16.18
C LYS A 48 -22.82 -17.04 -17.22
N SER A 49 -21.90 -16.27 -17.79
CA SER A 49 -22.05 -15.56 -19.06
C SER A 49 -21.19 -16.25 -20.12
N ASN A 50 -21.34 -15.87 -21.39
CA ASN A 50 -20.59 -16.48 -22.50
C ASN A 50 -19.08 -16.20 -22.41
N GLU A 51 -18.67 -15.09 -21.80
CA GLU A 51 -17.26 -14.71 -21.63
C GLU A 51 -16.80 -14.77 -20.16
N ASP A 52 -17.70 -14.54 -19.20
CA ASP A 52 -17.34 -14.36 -17.77
C ASP A 52 -18.15 -15.27 -16.83
N THR A 53 -17.57 -15.68 -15.71
CA THR A 53 -18.33 -16.18 -14.55
C THR A 53 -18.50 -15.07 -13.51
N ILE A 54 -19.74 -14.86 -13.07
CA ILE A 54 -20.13 -13.83 -12.12
C ILE A 54 -20.50 -14.46 -10.78
N VAL A 55 -19.90 -14.03 -9.67
CA VAL A 55 -20.27 -14.50 -8.33
C VAL A 55 -20.99 -13.38 -7.58
N ALA A 56 -22.25 -13.61 -7.20
CA ALA A 56 -23.05 -12.68 -6.40
C ALA A 56 -23.26 -13.21 -4.98
N VAL A 57 -22.96 -12.38 -3.98
CA VAL A 57 -22.99 -12.75 -2.56
C VAL A 57 -24.03 -11.93 -1.81
N LEU A 58 -24.85 -12.57 -0.99
CA LEU A 58 -25.92 -11.94 -0.23
C LEU A 58 -25.80 -12.21 1.26
N TYR A 59 -26.02 -11.14 2.03
CA TYR A 59 -26.07 -11.12 3.48
C TYR A 59 -27.42 -10.59 3.97
N LYS A 60 -27.94 -11.14 5.07
CA LYS A 60 -29.29 -10.88 5.61
C LYS A 60 -29.50 -9.45 6.11
N THR A 61 -28.42 -8.78 6.52
CA THR A 61 -28.43 -7.42 7.07
C THR A 61 -28.01 -6.40 6.01
N ASP A 62 -28.99 -5.95 5.23
CA ASP A 62 -29.00 -4.70 4.45
C ASP A 62 -27.83 -4.39 3.50
N ALA A 63 -27.39 -5.37 2.71
CA ALA A 63 -27.17 -5.20 1.27
C ALA A 63 -26.52 -6.44 0.63
N ILE A 64 -26.75 -6.64 -0.68
CA ILE A 64 -25.77 -7.34 -1.54
C ILE A 64 -24.44 -6.62 -1.35
N LYS A 65 -23.36 -7.31 -1.03
CA LYS A 65 -22.03 -6.78 -1.21
C LYS A 65 -21.23 -7.81 -1.98
N LEU A 66 -20.84 -7.40 -3.19
CA LEU A 66 -19.88 -7.99 -4.14
C LEU A 66 -20.51 -8.78 -5.28
N ILE A 67 -20.31 -8.25 -6.49
CA ILE A 67 -20.50 -8.92 -7.78
C ILE A 67 -19.08 -9.11 -8.34
N PHE A 68 -18.51 -10.30 -8.23
CA PHE A 68 -17.27 -10.60 -8.96
C PHE A 68 -17.65 -10.80 -10.41
N THR A 69 -17.00 -10.11 -11.35
CA THR A 69 -17.03 -10.47 -12.77
C THR A 69 -15.67 -11.06 -13.11
N CYS A 70 -15.65 -12.18 -13.82
CA CYS A 70 -14.40 -12.76 -14.30
C CYS A 70 -13.96 -12.04 -15.58
N GLY A 71 -13.70 -10.74 -15.54
CA GLY A 71 -13.34 -9.91 -16.70
C GLY A 71 -12.46 -8.72 -16.32
N SER A 72 -12.44 -7.66 -17.12
CA SER A 72 -11.52 -6.52 -16.96
C SER A 72 -11.85 -5.55 -15.82
N ASN A 73 -12.99 -5.67 -15.14
CA ASN A 73 -13.41 -4.72 -14.10
C ASN A 73 -14.12 -5.41 -12.92
N PHE A 74 -13.38 -5.68 -11.84
CA PHE A 74 -13.95 -6.06 -10.54
C PHE A 74 -14.88 -4.94 -10.03
N GLN A 75 -16.19 -5.21 -9.86
CA GLN A 75 -17.16 -4.20 -9.40
C GLN A 75 -17.89 -4.63 -8.13
N THR A 76 -17.73 -3.89 -7.05
CA THR A 76 -18.59 -4.06 -5.86
C THR A 76 -19.84 -3.21 -6.01
N ARG A 77 -21.02 -3.82 -5.99
CA ARG A 77 -22.30 -3.10 -5.90
C ARG A 77 -23.02 -3.44 -4.60
N VAL A 78 -23.67 -2.42 -4.05
CA VAL A 78 -24.52 -2.50 -2.85
C VAL A 78 -25.97 -2.48 -3.31
N ILE A 79 -26.75 -3.54 -3.02
CA ILE A 79 -28.17 -3.61 -3.41
C ILE A 79 -29.02 -3.89 -2.17
N PRO A 80 -30.02 -3.05 -1.86
CA PRO A 80 -30.81 -3.22 -0.65
C PRO A 80 -31.65 -4.50 -0.72
N THR A 81 -31.82 -5.18 0.43
CA THR A 81 -32.60 -6.42 0.54
C THR A 81 -34.05 -6.23 0.10
N SER A 82 -34.62 -5.04 0.31
CA SER A 82 -35.96 -4.65 -0.15
C SER A 82 -36.15 -4.70 -1.66
N ALA A 83 -35.08 -4.57 -2.46
CA ALA A 83 -35.15 -4.74 -3.91
C ALA A 83 -35.27 -6.22 -4.33
N LEU A 84 -34.88 -7.15 -3.46
CA LEU A 84 -34.88 -8.59 -3.75
C LEU A 84 -36.03 -9.35 -3.09
N LEU A 85 -36.41 -8.97 -1.88
CA LEU A 85 -37.36 -9.67 -1.02
C LEU A 85 -38.47 -8.73 -0.55
N THR A 86 -39.71 -9.23 -0.50
CA THR A 86 -40.78 -8.53 0.22
C THR A 86 -40.55 -8.56 1.73
N GLY A 87 -41.25 -7.70 2.49
CA GLY A 87 -41.14 -7.68 3.96
C GLY A 87 -41.36 -9.04 4.62
N ALA A 88 -42.38 -9.79 4.18
CA ALA A 88 -42.63 -11.15 4.64
C ALA A 88 -41.50 -12.12 4.26
N GLN A 89 -40.99 -12.07 3.03
CA GLN A 89 -39.91 -12.94 2.58
C GLN A 89 -38.61 -12.69 3.35
N SER A 90 -38.31 -11.42 3.67
CA SER A 90 -37.17 -11.03 4.50
C SER A 90 -37.33 -11.54 5.94
N PHE A 91 -38.50 -11.32 6.53
CA PHE A 91 -38.84 -11.78 7.89
C PHE A 91 -38.69 -13.29 8.07
N PHE A 92 -39.14 -14.08 7.09
CA PHE A 92 -39.03 -15.54 7.11
C PHE A 92 -37.69 -16.09 6.56
N GLY A 93 -36.70 -15.22 6.27
CA GLY A 93 -35.38 -15.66 5.80
C GLY A 93 -35.39 -16.41 4.47
N GLN A 94 -36.34 -16.11 3.58
CA GLN A 94 -36.44 -16.78 2.28
C GLN A 94 -35.27 -16.39 1.36
N LYS A 95 -34.89 -17.31 0.48
CA LYS A 95 -33.84 -17.07 -0.53
C LYS A 95 -34.40 -16.19 -1.66
N PRO A 96 -33.68 -15.14 -2.11
CA PRO A 96 -34.05 -14.45 -3.33
C PRO A 96 -34.10 -15.41 -4.51
N LYS A 97 -35.11 -15.29 -5.37
CA LYS A 97 -35.16 -16.10 -6.59
C LYS A 97 -33.99 -15.70 -7.51
N PRO A 98 -33.28 -16.66 -8.14
CA PRO A 98 -32.21 -16.38 -9.11
C PRO A 98 -32.56 -15.32 -10.16
N VAL A 99 -33.82 -15.32 -10.65
CA VAL A 99 -34.34 -14.36 -11.64
C VAL A 99 -34.28 -12.92 -11.14
N LYS A 100 -34.61 -12.66 -9.86
CA LYS A 100 -34.52 -11.32 -9.28
C LYS A 100 -33.07 -10.86 -9.12
N VAL A 101 -32.16 -11.77 -8.74
CA VAL A 101 -30.72 -11.46 -8.63
C VAL A 101 -30.14 -11.11 -10.00
N LYS A 102 -30.52 -11.85 -11.07
CA LYS A 102 -30.11 -11.58 -12.45
C LYS A 102 -30.46 -10.17 -12.94
N GLN A 103 -31.60 -9.62 -12.54
CA GLN A 103 -32.06 -8.28 -12.97
C GLN A 103 -31.11 -7.14 -12.56
N PHE A 104 -30.30 -7.34 -11.53
CA PHE A 104 -29.35 -6.33 -11.05
C PHE A 104 -27.92 -6.50 -11.58
N ILE A 105 -27.70 -7.52 -12.41
CA ILE A 105 -26.40 -7.80 -13.01
C ILE A 105 -26.42 -7.22 -14.42
N PRO A 106 -25.54 -6.26 -14.75
CA PRO A 106 -25.59 -5.53 -16.02
C PRO A 106 -25.12 -6.35 -17.23
N ILE A 107 -24.95 -7.67 -17.09
CA ILE A 107 -24.37 -8.57 -18.09
C ILE A 107 -25.36 -9.71 -18.34
N GLU A 108 -25.54 -10.07 -19.62
CA GLU A 108 -26.39 -11.20 -20.01
C GLU A 108 -25.80 -12.53 -19.51
N THR A 109 -26.59 -13.32 -18.79
CA THR A 109 -26.15 -14.56 -18.14
C THR A 109 -26.94 -15.76 -18.61
N SER A 110 -26.25 -16.75 -19.16
CA SER A 110 -26.81 -18.02 -19.65
C SER A 110 -27.29 -18.92 -18.50
N SER A 111 -26.66 -18.88 -17.32
CA SER A 111 -27.09 -19.66 -16.15
C SER A 111 -27.00 -18.89 -14.83
N CYS A 112 -27.71 -19.36 -13.80
CA CYS A 112 -27.55 -18.91 -12.42
C CYS A 112 -27.82 -20.09 -11.48
N GLU A 113 -26.82 -20.46 -10.69
CA GLU A 113 -26.82 -21.60 -9.81
C GLU A 113 -26.51 -21.15 -8.37
N ILE A 114 -27.18 -21.76 -7.39
CA ILE A 114 -26.91 -21.53 -5.98
C ILE A 114 -25.74 -22.42 -5.58
N VAL A 115 -24.69 -21.83 -5.01
CA VAL A 115 -23.53 -22.56 -4.52
C VAL A 115 -23.90 -23.25 -3.21
N LYS A 116 -23.83 -24.59 -3.19
CA LYS A 116 -24.22 -25.41 -2.03
C LYS A 116 -23.14 -25.40 -0.94
N ASN A 117 -21.85 -25.41 -1.30
CA ASN A 117 -20.74 -25.43 -0.37
C ASN A 117 -20.32 -24.00 0.09
N LYS A 118 -21.09 -23.44 1.03
CA LYS A 118 -20.83 -22.11 1.60
C LYS A 118 -19.49 -22.01 2.34
N LYS A 119 -19.00 -23.11 2.93
CA LYS A 119 -17.72 -23.15 3.67
C LYS A 119 -16.53 -22.85 2.78
N SER A 120 -16.47 -23.48 1.59
CA SER A 120 -15.41 -23.21 0.60
C SER A 120 -15.39 -21.75 0.13
N PHE A 121 -16.57 -21.13 -0.01
CA PHE A 121 -16.67 -19.73 -0.39
C PHE A 121 -16.23 -18.79 0.74
N LEU A 122 -16.58 -19.11 2.00
CA LEU A 122 -16.08 -18.37 3.15
C LEU A 122 -14.54 -18.41 3.23
N GLU A 123 -13.92 -19.55 2.92
CA GLU A 123 -12.46 -19.69 2.87
C GLU A 123 -11.82 -18.81 1.77
N LEU A 124 -12.44 -18.75 0.59
CA LEU A 124 -12.06 -17.81 -0.46
C LEU A 124 -12.17 -16.35 0.03
N LEU A 125 -13.28 -15.96 0.64
CA LEU A 125 -13.47 -14.60 1.16
C LEU A 125 -12.42 -14.25 2.22
N LYS A 126 -12.13 -15.17 3.16
CA LYS A 126 -11.05 -15.02 4.14
C LYS A 126 -9.70 -14.80 3.45
N THR A 127 -9.40 -15.56 2.39
CA THR A 127 -8.15 -15.42 1.64
C THR A 127 -8.03 -14.06 0.94
N LEU A 128 -9.11 -13.58 0.33
CA LEU A 128 -9.17 -12.25 -0.30
C LEU A 128 -9.06 -11.13 0.75
N GLU A 129 -9.70 -11.29 1.90
CA GLU A 129 -9.64 -10.33 3.01
C GLU A 129 -8.25 -10.26 3.62
N VAL A 130 -7.59 -11.40 3.86
CA VAL A 130 -6.20 -11.46 4.35
C VAL A 130 -5.27 -10.69 3.40
N THR A 131 -5.30 -10.97 2.09
CA THR A 131 -4.44 -10.24 1.15
C THR A 131 -4.75 -8.75 1.08
N ARG A 132 -6.03 -8.35 1.15
CA ARG A 132 -6.41 -6.92 1.27
C ARG A 132 -5.81 -6.30 2.53
N LYS A 133 -5.99 -6.95 3.69
CA LYS A 133 -5.51 -6.46 5.00
C LYS A 133 -3.99 -6.36 5.03
N GLU A 134 -3.27 -7.36 4.52
CA GLU A 134 -1.81 -7.31 4.40
C GLU A 134 -1.38 -6.08 3.59
N ASN A 135 -1.97 -5.84 2.41
CA ASN A 135 -1.62 -4.69 1.58
C ASN A 135 -2.00 -3.33 2.21
N ALA A 136 -3.09 -3.28 2.98
CA ALA A 136 -3.61 -2.05 3.59
C ALA A 136 -2.96 -1.68 4.92
N PHE A 137 -2.49 -2.67 5.70
CA PHE A 137 -2.04 -2.46 7.06
C PHE A 137 -0.58 -2.86 7.29
N THR A 138 0.05 -3.56 6.36
CA THR A 138 1.42 -4.05 6.54
C THR A 138 2.33 -3.43 5.50
N HIS A 139 3.24 -2.56 5.93
CA HIS A 139 4.06 -1.73 5.05
C HIS A 139 5.54 -1.99 5.26
N LYS A 140 6.29 -2.02 4.15
CA LYS A 140 7.75 -1.98 4.12
C LYS A 140 8.16 -0.72 3.36
N ILE A 141 9.01 0.09 3.96
CA ILE A 141 9.35 1.43 3.46
C ILE A 141 10.86 1.60 3.50
N GLY A 142 11.45 1.90 2.35
CA GLY A 142 12.86 2.20 2.26
C GLY A 142 13.18 3.53 2.93
N VAL A 143 14.28 3.62 3.66
CA VAL A 143 14.76 4.88 4.23
C VAL A 143 16.23 5.05 3.85
N ILE A 144 16.50 6.13 3.14
CA ILE A 144 17.81 6.49 2.63
C ILE A 144 18.23 7.80 3.28
N ASN A 145 19.49 7.89 3.71
CA ASN A 145 20.12 9.14 4.09
C ASN A 145 20.94 9.66 2.91
N GLN A 146 20.77 10.93 2.54
CA GLN A 146 21.55 11.62 1.51
C GLN A 146 22.36 12.73 2.19
N LEU A 147 23.68 12.54 2.22
CA LEU A 147 24.65 13.52 2.70
C LEU A 147 24.92 14.58 1.64
N LYS A 148 25.55 15.69 2.06
CA LYS A 148 26.01 16.76 1.17
C LYS A 148 26.82 16.18 0.00
N ASP A 149 26.63 16.75 -1.19
CA ASP A 149 27.34 16.42 -2.43
C ASP A 149 27.09 15.04 -3.04
N GLN A 150 26.38 14.13 -2.38
CA GLN A 150 26.03 12.81 -2.92
C GLN A 150 25.00 12.94 -4.06
N LYS A 151 25.34 12.43 -5.25
CA LYS A 151 24.54 12.57 -6.48
C LYS A 151 24.24 11.24 -7.16
N THR A 152 24.95 10.17 -6.78
CA THR A 152 24.85 8.85 -7.41
C THR A 152 24.26 7.80 -6.46
N GLU A 153 23.72 6.72 -7.05
CA GLU A 153 23.21 5.57 -6.29
C GLU A 153 24.27 4.95 -5.38
N GLU A 154 25.50 4.80 -5.89
CA GLU A 154 26.62 4.16 -5.21
C GLU A 154 27.05 4.98 -3.98
N GLU A 155 27.25 6.30 -4.13
CA GLU A 155 27.59 7.19 -3.01
C GLU A 155 26.56 7.12 -1.88
N ILE A 156 25.27 7.12 -2.23
CA ILE A 156 24.17 7.11 -1.26
C ILE A 156 24.09 5.76 -0.52
N PHE A 157 24.21 4.63 -1.24
CA PHE A 157 24.22 3.32 -0.62
C PHE A 157 25.53 2.97 0.07
N ASP A 158 26.63 3.71 -0.12
CA ASP A 158 27.90 3.52 0.61
C ASP A 158 27.83 4.04 2.06
N ASN A 159 26.82 4.84 2.42
CA ASN A 159 26.64 5.40 3.76
C ASN A 159 26.59 4.31 4.85
N GLN A 160 27.60 4.26 5.73
CA GLN A 160 27.73 3.24 6.79
C GLN A 160 27.38 3.75 8.19
N VAL A 161 27.31 5.07 8.38
CA VAL A 161 27.12 5.69 9.70
C VAL A 161 25.75 6.36 9.76
N VAL A 162 25.04 6.13 10.86
CA VAL A 162 23.84 6.89 11.22
C VAL A 162 24.29 8.14 11.97
N SER A 163 24.13 9.31 11.36
CA SER A 163 24.43 10.58 12.03
C SER A 163 23.44 10.86 13.17
N PRO A 164 23.76 11.74 14.13
CA PRO A 164 22.80 12.17 15.14
C PRO A 164 21.52 12.75 14.56
N GLN A 165 21.62 13.55 13.48
CA GLN A 165 20.49 14.17 12.80
C GLN A 165 19.59 13.12 12.13
N PHE A 166 20.20 12.12 11.48
CA PHE A 166 19.44 11.03 10.87
C PHE A 166 18.81 10.14 11.95
N LYS A 167 19.48 9.89 13.07
CA LYS A 167 18.91 9.14 14.21
C LYS A 167 17.66 9.83 14.77
N GLU A 168 17.72 11.13 15.03
CA GLU A 168 16.58 11.95 15.47
C GLU A 168 15.38 11.82 14.50
N PHE A 169 15.67 11.85 13.18
CA PHE A 169 14.64 11.61 12.16
C PHE A 169 14.07 10.19 12.20
N LEU A 170 14.91 9.16 12.35
CA LEU A 170 14.45 7.77 12.43
C LEU A 170 13.56 7.54 13.67
N GLU A 171 13.86 8.18 14.79
CA GLU A 171 13.00 8.20 15.99
C GLU A 171 11.65 8.89 15.78
N CYS A 172 11.49 9.70 14.72
CA CYS A 172 10.21 10.23 14.29
C CYS A 172 9.38 9.19 13.50
N LEU A 173 10.03 8.26 12.80
CA LEU A 173 9.39 7.22 12.01
C LEU A 173 8.87 6.05 12.86
N GLY A 174 9.59 5.70 13.93
CA GLY A 174 9.24 4.57 14.79
C GLY A 174 10.24 4.35 15.93
N GLU A 175 10.15 3.18 16.54
CA GLU A 175 11.04 2.71 17.60
C GLU A 175 12.18 1.88 17.00
N GLU A 176 13.40 2.05 17.51
CA GLU A 176 14.51 1.15 17.17
C GLU A 176 14.27 -0.22 17.80
N ILE A 177 14.40 -1.28 17.01
CA ILE A 177 14.21 -2.67 17.43
C ILE A 177 15.46 -3.50 17.13
N GLN A 178 15.73 -4.50 17.97
CA GLN A 178 16.67 -5.58 17.65
C GLN A 178 15.94 -6.63 16.82
N LEU A 179 16.49 -7.00 15.66
CA LEU A 179 15.83 -7.96 14.75
C LEU A 179 15.91 -9.39 15.27
N GLU A 180 16.99 -9.71 15.98
CA GLU A 180 17.08 -10.97 16.73
C GLU A 180 15.96 -11.00 17.77
N GLN A 181 15.16 -12.08 17.76
CA GLN A 181 14.02 -12.28 18.67
C GLN A 181 12.83 -11.32 18.50
N PHE A 182 12.85 -10.39 17.52
CA PHE A 182 11.67 -9.58 17.21
C PHE A 182 10.50 -10.46 16.78
N LYS A 183 9.32 -10.22 17.35
CA LYS A 183 8.09 -10.99 17.09
C LYS A 183 7.08 -10.26 16.20
N GLY A 184 7.35 -9.01 15.82
CA GLY A 184 6.49 -8.23 14.93
C GLY A 184 6.73 -8.55 13.46
N TYR A 185 6.13 -7.73 12.59
CA TYR A 185 6.30 -7.87 11.15
C TYR A 185 7.73 -7.51 10.72
N LEU A 186 8.44 -8.45 10.08
CA LEU A 186 9.86 -8.31 9.69
C LEU A 186 10.10 -7.61 8.35
N GLY A 187 9.07 -7.39 7.53
CA GLY A 187 9.25 -6.72 6.23
C GLY A 187 10.20 -7.42 5.26
N GLY A 188 10.44 -8.72 5.41
CA GLY A 188 11.44 -9.46 4.62
C GLY A 188 12.88 -9.38 5.14
N LEU A 189 13.14 -8.67 6.23
CA LEU A 189 14.44 -8.70 6.92
C LEU A 189 14.65 -10.05 7.63
N ASP A 190 15.90 -10.50 7.67
CA ASP A 190 16.29 -11.75 8.32
C ASP A 190 16.30 -11.64 9.84
N GLN A 191 15.50 -12.48 10.52
CA GLN A 191 15.41 -12.51 11.99
C GLN A 191 16.73 -12.92 12.67
N LYS A 192 17.67 -13.56 11.95
CA LYS A 192 19.00 -13.91 12.49
C LYS A 192 19.98 -12.74 12.51
N GLY A 193 19.56 -11.54 12.11
CA GLY A 193 20.40 -10.35 12.17
C GLY A 193 21.56 -10.33 11.17
N ARG A 194 21.56 -11.20 10.14
CA ARG A 194 22.68 -11.31 9.19
C ARG A 194 22.76 -10.14 8.21
N GLU A 195 21.60 -9.59 7.86
CA GLU A 195 21.46 -8.53 6.86
C GLU A 195 21.32 -7.15 7.49
N SER A 196 20.76 -7.07 8.70
CA SER A 196 20.71 -5.89 9.55
C SER A 196 20.59 -6.37 10.99
N LYS A 197 21.24 -5.71 11.96
CA LYS A 197 21.10 -6.09 13.39
C LYS A 197 19.89 -5.42 14.02
N THR A 198 19.74 -4.12 13.76
CA THR A 198 18.60 -3.31 14.20
C THR A 198 17.82 -2.79 13.00
N SER A 199 16.60 -2.34 13.26
CA SER A 199 15.87 -1.48 12.33
C SER A 199 14.91 -0.59 13.09
N TYR A 200 14.16 0.25 12.38
CA TYR A 200 13.05 0.99 12.95
C TYR A 200 11.71 0.32 12.60
N TYR A 201 10.78 0.32 13.56
CA TYR A 201 9.46 -0.27 13.43
C TYR A 201 8.41 0.63 14.06
N LYS A 202 7.23 0.74 13.44
CA LYS A 202 6.07 1.42 14.04
C LYS A 202 4.83 0.55 13.94
N GLN A 203 4.12 0.41 15.04
CA GLN A 203 2.80 -0.20 15.09
C GLN A 203 1.79 0.78 15.67
N SER A 204 0.72 1.06 14.92
CA SER A 204 -0.38 1.92 15.37
C SER A 204 -1.70 1.27 14.96
N GLY A 205 -2.46 0.80 15.96
CA GLY A 205 -3.62 -0.06 15.70
C GLY A 205 -3.24 -1.33 14.94
N GLU A 206 -3.90 -1.57 13.80
CA GLU A 206 -3.59 -2.69 12.90
C GLU A 206 -2.40 -2.41 11.97
N HIS A 207 -2.01 -1.15 11.78
CA HIS A 207 -0.90 -0.79 10.90
C HIS A 207 0.44 -1.22 11.52
N ARG A 208 1.25 -1.89 10.71
CA ARG A 208 2.60 -2.39 11.03
C ARG A 208 3.54 -1.94 9.92
N THR A 209 4.51 -1.11 10.26
CA THR A 209 5.47 -0.54 9.30
C THR A 209 6.87 -0.94 9.69
N MET A 210 7.55 -1.69 8.82
CA MET A 210 8.98 -1.98 8.91
C MET A 210 9.74 -0.99 8.02
N TYR A 211 10.73 -0.31 8.58
CA TYR A 211 11.58 0.59 7.80
C TYR A 211 12.85 -0.15 7.36
N HIS A 212 13.20 -0.05 6.09
CA HIS A 212 14.42 -0.60 5.51
C HIS A 212 15.48 0.50 5.47
N VAL A 213 16.22 0.66 6.57
CA VAL A 213 17.15 1.79 6.78
C VAL A 213 18.52 1.47 6.19
N SER A 214 18.92 2.17 5.12
CA SER A 214 20.13 1.85 4.34
C SER A 214 21.40 1.72 5.20
N PRO A 215 21.78 2.70 6.05
CA PRO A 215 23.00 2.58 6.85
C PRO A 215 22.98 1.49 7.93
N LEU A 216 21.80 1.02 8.37
CA LEU A 216 21.70 -0.07 9.35
C LEU A 216 21.87 -1.46 8.71
N MET A 217 21.64 -1.58 7.39
CA MET A 217 21.88 -2.81 6.66
C MET A 217 23.38 -3.04 6.45
N ARG A 218 23.78 -4.32 6.41
CA ARG A 218 25.16 -4.75 6.22
C ARG A 218 25.77 -4.13 4.96
N TYR A 219 26.91 -3.47 5.16
CA TYR A 219 27.77 -3.00 4.09
C TYR A 219 28.64 -4.12 3.53
N THR A 220 28.86 -4.15 2.21
CA THR A 220 29.73 -5.13 1.55
C THR A 220 30.79 -4.39 0.74
N LYS A 221 32.04 -4.35 1.22
CA LYS A 221 33.13 -3.53 0.63
C LYS A 221 33.39 -3.79 -0.85
N ASP A 222 33.32 -5.06 -1.27
CA ASP A 222 33.61 -5.47 -2.65
C ASP A 222 32.35 -5.51 -3.54
N ASP A 223 31.28 -4.82 -3.14
CA ASP A 223 30.02 -4.70 -3.88
C ASP A 223 29.64 -3.21 -4.02
N PRO A 224 30.16 -2.50 -5.04
CA PRO A 224 29.85 -1.08 -5.27
C PRO A 224 28.35 -0.78 -5.37
N GLN A 225 27.55 -1.73 -5.87
CA GLN A 225 26.11 -1.56 -6.02
C GLN A 225 25.33 -1.79 -4.72
N GLN A 226 26.00 -2.29 -3.66
CA GLN A 226 25.41 -2.68 -2.39
C GLN A 226 24.10 -3.47 -2.61
N VAL A 227 24.18 -4.56 -3.38
CA VAL A 227 23.04 -5.34 -3.88
C VAL A 227 22.10 -5.76 -2.75
N LEU A 228 22.63 -6.07 -1.56
CA LEU A 228 21.79 -6.39 -0.40
C LEU A 228 20.86 -5.23 0.00
N ARG A 229 21.41 -4.01 0.10
CA ARG A 229 20.66 -2.80 0.46
C ARG A 229 19.65 -2.47 -0.63
N LYS A 230 20.09 -2.50 -1.88
CA LYS A 230 19.25 -2.28 -3.07
C LYS A 230 18.16 -3.35 -3.23
N ARG A 231 18.39 -4.60 -2.86
CA ARG A 231 17.39 -5.69 -2.94
C ARG A 231 16.21 -5.44 -2.00
N HIS A 232 16.46 -4.84 -0.83
CA HIS A 232 15.40 -4.49 0.10
C HIS A 232 14.73 -3.19 -0.31
N ILE A 233 15.48 -2.08 -0.27
CA ILE A 233 14.96 -0.72 -0.52
C ILE A 233 14.45 -0.55 -1.95
N GLY A 234 15.19 -1.09 -2.93
CA GLY A 234 14.78 -1.06 -4.33
C GLY A 234 13.54 -1.90 -4.63
N ASN A 235 13.10 -2.78 -3.72
CA ASN A 235 11.83 -3.52 -3.85
C ASN A 235 10.69 -2.92 -3.02
N ASP A 236 10.89 -1.77 -2.38
CA ASP A 236 9.84 -1.06 -1.65
C ASP A 236 9.12 -0.07 -2.56
N ASN A 237 7.80 0.03 -2.42
CA ASN A 237 7.00 0.90 -3.27
C ASN A 237 7.09 2.38 -2.86
N VAL A 238 7.35 2.62 -1.58
CA VAL A 238 7.56 3.95 -1.02
C VAL A 238 8.94 4.00 -0.40
N VAL A 239 9.73 5.02 -0.76
CA VAL A 239 11.05 5.27 -0.21
C VAL A 239 11.13 6.69 0.31
N ILE A 240 11.62 6.83 1.53
CA ILE A 240 11.90 8.12 2.16
C ILE A 240 13.37 8.47 1.91
N ILE A 241 13.62 9.66 1.38
CA ILE A 241 14.96 10.25 1.26
C ILE A 241 15.08 11.32 2.34
N PHE A 242 15.88 11.09 3.37
CA PHE A 242 16.25 12.12 4.34
C PHE A 242 17.49 12.87 3.84
N GLN A 243 17.41 14.19 3.77
CA GLN A 243 18.51 15.06 3.36
C GLN A 243 18.97 15.86 4.57
N GLU A 244 20.23 15.66 4.98
CA GLU A 244 20.82 16.33 6.14
C GLU A 244 21.18 17.80 5.89
N ASP A 245 21.41 18.17 4.63
CA ASP A 245 21.84 19.50 4.23
C ASP A 245 20.76 20.17 3.32
N PRO A 246 20.41 21.45 3.56
CA PRO A 246 19.50 22.23 2.70
C PRO A 246 19.95 22.35 1.22
N GLU A 247 21.24 22.18 0.94
CA GLU A 247 21.81 22.21 -0.42
C GLU A 247 21.69 20.86 -1.16
N CYS A 248 21.27 19.78 -0.48
CA CYS A 248 21.05 18.49 -1.11
C CYS A 248 19.95 18.58 -2.17
N VAL A 249 20.21 18.05 -3.36
CA VAL A 249 19.22 17.88 -4.42
C VAL A 249 19.09 16.41 -4.74
N PHE A 250 17.88 15.86 -4.60
CA PHE A 250 17.57 14.50 -4.99
C PHE A 250 16.98 14.48 -6.40
N LYS A 251 17.50 13.63 -7.28
CA LYS A 251 16.87 13.33 -8.56
C LYS A 251 16.22 11.96 -8.51
N THR A 252 15.05 11.83 -9.10
CA THR A 252 14.25 10.59 -9.03
C THR A 252 14.85 9.43 -9.84
N ASP A 253 15.75 9.74 -10.77
CA ASP A 253 16.55 8.78 -11.54
C ASP A 253 17.81 8.31 -10.80
N THR A 254 18.15 8.90 -9.65
CA THR A 254 19.34 8.54 -8.87
C THR A 254 19.28 7.09 -8.41
N ILE A 255 18.14 6.61 -7.89
CA ILE A 255 17.98 5.21 -7.47
C ILE A 255 17.20 4.44 -8.53
N LYS A 256 17.85 3.46 -9.17
CA LYS A 256 17.29 2.70 -10.28
C LYS A 256 16.41 1.56 -9.76
N SER A 257 15.09 1.74 -9.82
CA SER A 257 14.13 0.69 -9.48
C SER A 257 12.82 0.76 -10.27
N ASN A 258 12.35 -0.40 -10.71
CA ASN A 258 11.01 -0.57 -11.26
C ASN A 258 9.92 -0.61 -10.17
N MET A 259 10.26 -0.98 -8.94
CA MET A 259 9.31 -1.17 -7.83
C MET A 259 9.09 0.09 -6.98
N ILE A 260 10.03 1.06 -6.97
CA ILE A 260 9.83 2.33 -6.26
C ILE A 260 8.85 3.20 -7.04
N TYR A 261 7.72 3.54 -6.42
CA TYR A 261 6.62 4.28 -7.05
C TYR A 261 6.55 5.70 -6.53
N ILE A 262 6.85 5.91 -5.25
CA ILE A 262 6.81 7.21 -4.57
C ILE A 262 8.11 7.42 -3.79
N TYR A 263 8.72 8.59 -3.96
CA TYR A 263 9.73 9.14 -3.07
C TYR A 263 9.11 10.21 -2.16
N ILE A 264 9.34 10.10 -0.86
CA ILE A 264 9.08 11.17 0.11
C ILE A 264 10.43 11.77 0.49
N VAL A 265 10.75 12.96 -0.02
CA VAL A 265 12.01 13.66 0.27
C VAL A 265 11.78 14.58 1.46
N VAL A 266 12.43 14.29 2.57
CA VAL A 266 12.39 15.08 3.81
C VAL A 266 13.75 15.76 3.98
N GLN A 267 13.76 17.08 3.88
CA GLN A 267 14.96 17.90 4.00
C GLN A 267 14.96 18.63 5.32
N LYS A 268 16.02 18.41 6.14
CA LYS A 268 16.21 19.14 7.38
C LYS A 268 16.62 20.58 7.07
N LEU A 269 15.97 21.53 7.74
CA LEU A 269 16.31 22.95 7.65
C LEU A 269 16.82 23.44 9.01
N PRO A 270 17.67 24.48 9.05
CA PRO A 270 18.04 25.13 10.30
C PRO A 270 16.79 25.63 11.05
N CYS A 271 16.73 25.37 12.35
CA CYS A 271 15.70 25.88 13.24
C CYS A 271 16.38 26.46 14.49
N GLU A 272 16.04 27.70 14.84
CA GLU A 272 16.61 28.40 16.00
C GLU A 272 15.80 28.16 17.28
N THR A 273 14.58 27.61 17.16
CA THR A 273 13.66 27.41 18.27
C THR A 273 13.87 26.05 18.93
N GLU A 274 14.20 26.03 20.22
CA GLU A 274 14.41 24.80 20.97
C GLU A 274 13.12 23.94 21.04
N GLY A 275 13.24 22.63 20.82
CA GLY A 275 12.11 21.68 20.83
C GLY A 275 11.21 21.74 19.59
N VAL A 276 11.54 22.57 18.60
CA VAL A 276 10.84 22.68 17.32
C VAL A 276 11.72 22.13 16.21
N ILE A 277 11.13 21.38 15.29
CA ILE A 277 11.82 20.89 14.10
C ILE A 277 11.27 21.58 12.87
N LYS A 278 12.18 21.88 11.93
CA LYS A 278 11.86 22.49 10.64
C LYS A 278 12.27 21.56 9.51
N HIS A 279 11.28 21.07 8.78
CA HIS A 279 11.52 20.19 7.64
C HIS A 279 10.77 20.68 6.41
N LYS A 280 11.45 20.65 5.26
CA LYS A 280 10.83 20.76 3.94
C LYS A 280 10.50 19.35 3.45
N ILE A 281 9.26 19.13 2.99
CA ILE A 281 8.84 17.84 2.46
C ILE A 281 8.35 17.99 1.03
N ASN A 282 8.83 17.09 0.20
CA ASN A 282 8.68 17.05 -1.24
C ASN A 282 8.30 15.62 -1.64
N ILE A 283 7.33 15.41 -2.55
CA ILE A 283 6.89 14.06 -2.94
C ILE A 283 6.95 13.89 -4.44
N ALA A 284 7.79 12.97 -4.91
CA ALA A 284 7.85 12.60 -6.31
C ALA A 284 7.22 11.22 -6.53
N SER A 285 6.52 11.03 -7.65
CA SER A 285 5.94 9.73 -8.00
C SER A 285 6.05 9.44 -9.50
N LYS A 286 5.94 8.16 -9.85
CA LYS A 286 5.79 7.73 -11.25
C LYS A 286 4.46 8.24 -11.82
N SER A 287 4.46 8.60 -13.09
CA SER A 287 3.29 9.19 -13.78
C SER A 287 1.97 8.39 -13.74
N PHE A 288 2.02 7.07 -13.53
CA PHE A 288 0.80 6.23 -13.41
C PHE A 288 0.25 6.14 -11.97
N VAL A 289 0.94 6.74 -10.99
CA VAL A 289 0.51 6.77 -9.60
C VAL A 289 -0.53 7.87 -9.45
N ALA A 290 -1.73 7.52 -8.96
CA ALA A 290 -2.85 8.46 -8.79
C ALA A 290 -2.63 9.36 -7.56
N LEU A 291 -1.58 10.18 -7.61
CA LEU A 291 -1.17 11.09 -6.54
C LEU A 291 -2.13 12.27 -6.38
N GLU A 292 -3.16 12.42 -7.23
CA GLU A 292 -4.22 13.41 -7.03
C GLU A 292 -4.99 13.18 -5.72
N GLN A 293 -4.89 11.97 -5.16
CA GLN A 293 -5.38 11.61 -3.83
C GLN A 293 -4.45 12.05 -2.68
N LEU A 294 -3.25 12.59 -2.97
CA LEU A 294 -2.16 12.92 -2.03
C LEU A 294 -1.62 14.36 -2.15
N THR A 295 -2.46 15.24 -1.68
CA THR A 295 -2.14 16.46 -0.92
C THR A 295 -0.77 16.49 -0.17
N LEU A 296 -0.12 17.68 -0.07
CA LEU A 296 1.30 17.98 0.23
C LEU A 296 1.58 19.47 0.61
N ASP A 297 0.90 20.03 1.62
CA ASP A 297 0.71 21.49 1.78
C ASP A 297 1.87 22.44 1.50
N SER A 298 1.48 23.65 1.09
CA SER A 298 2.44 24.69 0.72
C SER A 298 3.40 25.01 1.87
N GLU A 299 2.95 25.00 3.12
CA GLU A 299 3.83 25.18 4.29
C GLU A 299 4.91 24.09 4.39
N TRP A 300 4.58 22.83 4.08
CA TRP A 300 5.55 21.73 4.06
C TRP A 300 6.59 21.90 2.97
N GLN A 301 6.21 22.42 1.81
CA GLN A 301 7.14 22.72 0.72
C GLN A 301 8.01 23.96 1.03
N GLN A 302 7.60 24.81 1.97
CA GLN A 302 8.34 26.01 2.38
C GLN A 302 9.23 25.77 3.60
N GLY A 303 9.09 24.62 4.28
CA GLY A 303 9.80 24.32 5.51
C GLY A 303 8.94 24.65 6.72
N LYS A 304 8.10 23.71 7.12
CA LYS A 304 7.16 23.88 8.24
C LYS A 304 7.86 23.62 9.58
N GLU A 305 7.61 24.50 10.53
CA GLU A 305 8.00 24.35 11.93
C GLU A 305 6.89 23.66 12.72
N MET A 306 7.26 22.69 13.56
CA MET A 306 6.33 22.03 14.47
C MET A 306 7.04 21.26 15.59
N GLY A 307 6.28 20.86 16.61
CA GLY A 307 6.77 19.96 17.65
C GLY A 307 7.05 18.56 17.11
N HIS A 308 7.95 17.84 17.79
CA HIS A 308 8.35 16.48 17.39
C HIS A 308 7.14 15.54 17.23
N GLN A 309 6.21 15.52 18.19
CA GLN A 309 5.07 14.59 18.16
C GLN A 309 4.13 14.84 16.96
N GLU A 310 3.85 16.11 16.66
CA GLU A 310 3.03 16.48 15.51
C GLU A 310 3.64 15.97 14.19
N PHE A 311 4.97 16.09 14.06
CA PHE A 311 5.71 15.57 12.91
C PHE A 311 5.69 14.04 12.82
N LYS A 312 5.83 13.33 13.95
CA LYS A 312 5.74 11.85 13.97
C LYS A 312 4.39 11.36 13.47
N ASP A 313 3.31 12.03 13.87
CA ASP A 313 1.95 11.68 13.48
C ASP A 313 1.66 12.06 12.03
N PHE A 314 2.17 13.22 11.59
CA PHE A 314 2.14 13.62 10.20
C PHE A 314 2.87 12.61 9.28
N LEU A 315 4.14 12.30 9.54
CA LEU A 315 4.94 11.39 8.70
C LEU A 315 4.33 9.99 8.62
N PHE A 316 3.78 9.49 9.73
CA PHE A 316 3.12 8.19 9.73
C PHE A 316 1.86 8.19 8.86
N ARG A 317 0.99 9.21 8.98
CA ARG A 317 -0.18 9.32 8.10
C ARG A 317 0.22 9.46 6.63
N LEU A 318 1.24 10.27 6.35
CA LEU A 318 1.74 10.47 4.99
C LEU A 318 2.24 9.16 4.37
N THR A 319 3.10 8.44 5.08
CA THR A 319 3.69 7.18 4.60
C THR A 319 2.66 6.07 4.39
N VAL A 320 1.69 5.92 5.31
CA VAL A 320 0.57 4.99 5.14
C VAL A 320 -0.25 5.35 3.91
N LYS A 321 -0.58 6.63 3.72
CA LYS A 321 -1.37 7.10 2.57
C LYS A 321 -0.64 6.86 1.24
N CYS A 322 0.67 7.13 1.19
CA CYS A 322 1.50 6.80 0.01
C CYS A 322 1.48 5.29 -0.30
N CYS A 323 1.58 4.42 0.72
CA CYS A 323 1.51 2.97 0.52
C CYS A 323 0.13 2.54 -0.03
N GLU A 324 -0.96 3.09 0.48
CA GLU A 324 -2.32 2.85 -0.01
C GLU A 324 -2.47 3.24 -1.49
N ILE A 325 -1.94 4.41 -1.87
CA ILE A 325 -2.00 4.91 -3.25
C ILE A 325 -1.24 4.00 -4.21
N CYS A 326 -0.08 3.47 -3.82
CA CYS A 326 0.65 2.50 -4.63
C CYS A 326 -0.21 1.26 -4.97
N TRP A 327 -0.95 0.71 -4.00
CA TRP A 327 -1.82 -0.46 -4.22
C TRP A 327 -3.10 -0.17 -5.00
N THR A 328 -3.53 1.09 -5.06
CA THR A 328 -4.72 1.53 -5.81
C THR A 328 -4.37 2.14 -7.17
N SER A 329 -3.09 2.14 -7.56
CA SER A 329 -2.60 2.74 -8.80
C SER A 329 -1.93 1.75 -9.73
N GLY A 330 -1.96 2.08 -11.03
CA GLY A 330 -1.16 1.44 -12.07
C GLY A 330 -1.20 -0.09 -12.10
N ASP A 331 -0.03 -0.68 -12.25
CA ASP A 331 0.17 -2.11 -12.41
C ASP A 331 0.02 -2.92 -11.11
N LEU A 332 0.23 -2.34 -9.92
CA LEU A 332 -0.01 -3.04 -8.64
C LEU A 332 -1.50 -3.29 -8.42
N LYS A 333 -2.35 -2.30 -8.71
CA LYS A 333 -3.80 -2.48 -8.74
C LYS A 333 -4.19 -3.61 -9.69
N TYR A 334 -3.68 -3.58 -10.93
CA TYR A 334 -3.95 -4.61 -11.92
C TYR A 334 -3.47 -6.01 -11.48
N LYS A 335 -2.27 -6.11 -10.88
CA LYS A 335 -1.74 -7.38 -10.35
C LYS A 335 -2.61 -7.93 -9.23
N LEU A 336 -3.08 -7.07 -8.32
CA LEU A 336 -3.97 -7.47 -7.23
C LEU A 336 -5.34 -7.92 -7.75
N GLU A 337 -5.93 -7.18 -8.68
CA GLU A 337 -7.19 -7.54 -9.35
C GLU A 337 -7.07 -8.87 -10.09
N LYS A 338 -5.99 -9.09 -10.86
CA LYS A 338 -5.72 -10.35 -11.56
C LYS A 338 -5.49 -11.52 -10.60
N LEU A 339 -4.80 -11.31 -9.48
CA LEU A 339 -4.62 -12.33 -8.44
C LEU A 339 -5.97 -12.73 -7.83
N ASN A 340 -6.79 -11.73 -7.47
CA ASN A 340 -8.13 -11.96 -6.94
C ASN A 340 -9.01 -12.68 -7.98
N GLN A 341 -8.95 -12.29 -9.25
CA GLN A 341 -9.63 -12.97 -10.35
C GLN A 341 -9.19 -14.44 -10.45
N THR A 342 -7.89 -14.72 -10.46
CA THR A 342 -7.34 -16.09 -10.53
C THR A 342 -7.84 -16.95 -9.38
N ARG A 343 -7.83 -16.42 -8.14
CA ARG A 343 -8.36 -17.13 -6.96
C ARG A 343 -9.84 -17.46 -7.08
N VAL A 344 -10.64 -16.54 -7.62
CA VAL A 344 -12.07 -16.77 -7.86
C VAL A 344 -12.26 -17.81 -8.97
N THR A 345 -11.49 -17.72 -10.07
CA THR A 345 -11.53 -18.69 -11.17
C THR A 345 -11.15 -20.10 -10.71
N ASP A 346 -10.11 -20.25 -9.90
CA ASP A 346 -9.66 -21.55 -9.40
C ASP A 346 -10.62 -22.11 -8.34
N TRP A 347 -11.31 -21.26 -7.57
CA TRP A 347 -12.39 -21.71 -6.69
C TRP A 347 -13.65 -22.18 -7.45
N LEU A 348 -13.89 -21.65 -8.66
CA LEU A 348 -15.02 -22.02 -9.50
C LEU A 348 -14.83 -23.34 -10.26
N LYS A 349 -13.58 -23.75 -10.50
CA LYS A 349 -13.22 -25.05 -11.07
C LYS A 349 -13.37 -26.16 -10.04
#